data_AF-A0A971GL27-F1
#
_entry.id   AF-A0A971GL27-F1
#
_cell.length_a   1.000
_cell.length_b   1.000
_cell.length_c   1.000
_cell.angle_alpha   90.00
_cell.angle_beta   90.00
_cell.angle_gamma   90.00
#
_symmetry.space_group_name_H-M   'P 1'
#
loop_
_entity.id
_entity.type
_entity.pdbx_description
1 polymer ?
#
loop_
_entity_poly.entity_id
_entity_poly.type
_entity_poly.pdbx_seq_one_letter_code
_entity_poly.pdbx_strand_id
1 'polypeptide(L)'
;RATDYMRVASENDKRYLLFNPIMKMKVAIQGEETHEMLWDIIAAKGFEKDMYFEQAVAELRGFPKLEGTRHVNMALIAKLIPSYMFMPGQFEEIGRITDNRNDDFMFRQGPTKAYAKTKFHDHNPAYQSLAHLPNVKVFMEQIQAYKEYLMVSGQDLMKQMMEFDYLLAVGELFTMVAYGHLIIESAKLEKISDAVMNQMFDLFVRDFSKFALELYGKPVNSGAQLEKIMKMIQRPVADRDQFEKVLNDEVYSLVDAYKQNP
;
A
#
# COMPACT_ATOMS: atom_id res chain seq x y z
N ARG A 1 -0.57 11.90 -0.79
CA ARG A 1 -2.00 11.68 -1.14
C ARG A 1 -2.92 11.47 0.07
N ALA A 2 -2.59 10.60 1.03
CA ALA A 2 -3.46 10.36 2.21
C ALA A 2 -3.84 11.64 2.98
N THR A 3 -2.90 12.59 3.11
CA THR A 3 -3.15 13.92 3.69
C THR A 3 -4.28 14.65 2.97
N ASP A 4 -4.32 14.64 1.64
CA ASP A 4 -5.37 15.31 0.87
C ASP A 4 -6.77 14.77 1.24
N TYR A 5 -6.89 13.45 1.46
CA TYR A 5 -8.11 12.80 1.93
C TYR A 5 -8.46 13.10 3.39
N MET A 6 -7.47 13.33 4.25
CA MET A 6 -7.72 13.79 5.62
C MET A 6 -8.25 15.24 5.63
N ARG A 7 -7.73 16.09 4.75
CA ARG A 7 -8.11 17.51 4.65
C ARG A 7 -9.49 17.75 4.01
N VAL A 8 -10.08 16.75 3.38
CA VAL A 8 -11.47 16.78 2.90
C VAL A 8 -12.42 15.97 3.76
N ALA A 9 -11.93 15.36 4.84
CA ALA A 9 -12.71 14.48 5.68
C ALA A 9 -13.93 15.21 6.26
N SER A 10 -15.07 14.56 6.21
CA SER A 10 -16.33 15.09 6.72
C SER A 10 -17.27 13.95 7.15
N GLU A 11 -18.44 14.29 7.67
CA GLU A 11 -19.46 13.27 7.99
C GLU A 11 -19.89 12.44 6.77
N ASN A 12 -19.77 13.02 5.57
CA ASN A 12 -20.16 12.40 4.31
C ASN A 12 -18.97 11.83 3.52
N ASP A 13 -17.74 12.26 3.82
CA ASP A 13 -16.51 11.74 3.23
C ASP A 13 -15.58 11.16 4.29
N LYS A 14 -15.60 9.83 4.39
CA LYS A 14 -14.83 9.07 5.38
C LYS A 14 -13.72 8.23 4.76
N ARG A 15 -13.28 8.56 3.53
CA ARG A 15 -12.24 7.77 2.84
C ARG A 15 -10.90 7.76 3.58
N TYR A 16 -10.63 8.79 4.39
CA TYR A 16 -9.48 8.85 5.30
C TYR A 16 -9.38 7.63 6.23
N LEU A 17 -10.50 6.96 6.55
CA LEU A 17 -10.54 5.77 7.39
C LEU A 17 -9.77 4.58 6.80
N LEU A 18 -9.60 4.51 5.48
CA LEU A 18 -8.73 3.52 4.83
C LEU A 18 -7.31 4.06 4.67
N PHE A 19 -7.20 5.27 4.13
CA PHE A 19 -5.94 5.80 3.64
C PHE A 19 -4.99 6.22 4.76
N ASN A 20 -5.49 6.73 5.88
CA ASN A 20 -4.65 7.11 7.01
C ASN A 20 -4.02 5.87 7.68
N PRO A 21 -4.77 4.79 8.00
CA PRO A 21 -4.15 3.56 8.51
C PRO A 21 -3.16 2.91 7.54
N ILE A 22 -3.43 2.93 6.23
CA ILE A 22 -2.47 2.43 5.23
C ILE A 22 -1.18 3.25 5.25
N MET A 23 -1.28 4.59 5.24
CA MET A 23 -0.13 5.47 5.34
C MET A 23 0.67 5.16 6.62
N LYS A 24 0.02 5.19 7.77
CA LYS A 24 0.67 4.95 9.06
C LYS A 24 1.33 3.58 9.15
N MET A 25 0.65 2.52 8.70
CA MET A 25 1.11 1.16 8.87
C MET A 25 2.07 0.73 7.76
N LYS A 26 1.63 0.79 6.50
CA LYS A 26 2.38 0.24 5.37
C LYS A 26 3.64 1.06 5.10
N VAL A 27 3.54 2.39 5.08
CA VAL A 27 4.71 3.26 4.81
C VAL A 27 5.77 3.08 5.90
N ALA A 28 5.37 3.02 7.18
CA ALA A 28 6.32 2.82 8.26
C ALA A 28 7.01 1.44 8.19
N ILE A 29 6.28 0.36 7.84
CA ILE A 29 6.88 -0.97 7.63
C ILE A 29 7.85 -0.97 6.45
N GLN A 30 7.50 -0.33 5.34
CA GLN A 30 8.40 -0.20 4.19
C GLN A 30 9.62 0.65 4.50
N GLY A 31 9.49 1.63 5.40
CA GLY A 31 10.62 2.35 5.97
C GLY A 31 11.60 1.43 6.71
N GLU A 32 11.10 0.47 7.50
CA GLU A 32 11.94 -0.54 8.18
C GLU A 32 12.68 -1.42 7.15
N GLU A 33 11.97 -1.94 6.16
CA GLU A 33 12.58 -2.80 5.11
C GLU A 33 13.64 -2.02 4.30
N THR A 34 13.37 -0.75 3.98
CA THR A 34 14.34 0.10 3.27
C THR A 34 15.60 0.32 4.10
N HIS A 35 15.47 0.58 5.41
CA HIS A 35 16.62 0.76 6.28
C HIS A 35 17.43 -0.53 6.44
N GLU A 36 16.76 -1.69 6.50
CA GLU A 36 17.45 -2.98 6.52
C GLU A 36 18.27 -3.19 5.23
N MET A 37 17.70 -2.92 4.05
CA MET A 37 18.41 -3.00 2.77
C MET A 37 19.58 -2.01 2.69
N LEU A 38 19.43 -0.80 3.25
CA LEU A 38 20.54 0.16 3.35
C LEU A 38 21.63 -0.35 4.30
N TRP A 39 21.26 -1.01 5.41
CA TRP A 39 22.23 -1.57 6.34
C TRP A 39 23.05 -2.68 5.69
N ASP A 40 22.44 -3.54 4.87
CA ASP A 40 23.17 -4.57 4.10
C ASP A 40 24.26 -3.97 3.19
N ILE A 41 24.04 -2.75 2.68
CA ILE A 41 25.01 -2.02 1.83
C ILE A 41 26.09 -1.34 2.68
N ILE A 42 25.69 -0.66 3.75
CA ILE A 42 26.61 0.07 4.66
C ILE A 42 27.48 -0.92 5.46
N ALA A 43 26.93 -2.10 5.74
CA ALA A 43 27.53 -3.19 6.49
C ALA A 43 28.05 -2.76 7.88
N ALA A 44 29.29 -3.12 8.21
CA ALA A 44 29.87 -2.88 9.52
C ALA A 44 29.92 -1.39 9.92
N LYS A 45 29.98 -0.47 8.96
CA LYS A 45 29.98 0.97 9.23
C LYS A 45 28.67 1.44 9.87
N GLY A 46 27.57 0.73 9.65
CA GLY A 46 26.26 1.09 10.21
C GLY A 46 26.20 0.98 11.73
N PHE A 47 27.19 0.33 12.36
CA PHE A 47 27.33 0.24 13.82
C PHE A 47 28.20 1.35 14.44
N GLU A 48 28.77 2.24 13.62
CA GLU A 48 29.59 3.34 14.11
C GLU A 48 28.72 4.41 14.79
N LYS A 49 29.08 4.79 16.02
CA LYS A 49 28.29 5.71 16.86
C LYS A 49 28.15 7.12 16.29
N ASP A 50 29.03 7.52 15.38
CA ASP A 50 29.02 8.85 14.77
C ASP A 50 28.10 8.92 13.53
N MET A 51 27.37 7.84 13.23
CA MET A 51 26.38 7.81 12.15
C MET A 51 24.96 7.95 12.69
N TYR A 52 24.21 8.93 12.17
CA TYR A 52 22.74 9.05 12.36
C TYR A 52 22.00 7.72 12.07
N PHE A 53 22.56 6.90 11.19
CA PHE A 53 21.97 5.66 10.72
C PHE A 53 21.68 4.63 11.84
N GLU A 54 22.60 4.43 12.79
CA GLU A 54 22.42 3.45 13.88
C GLU A 54 21.21 3.83 14.76
N GLN A 55 21.15 5.10 15.16
CA GLN A 55 20.04 5.65 15.92
C GLN A 55 18.73 5.56 15.13
N ALA A 56 18.75 5.95 13.85
CA ALA A 56 17.58 5.95 12.99
C ALA A 56 16.97 4.55 12.90
N VAL A 57 17.76 3.50 12.68
CA VAL A 57 17.23 2.14 12.56
C VAL A 57 16.67 1.62 13.90
N ALA A 58 17.31 1.96 15.02
CA ALA A 58 16.82 1.58 16.34
C ALA A 58 15.45 2.21 16.64
N GLU A 59 15.29 3.51 16.35
CA GLU A 59 14.06 4.26 16.61
C GLU A 59 12.94 3.93 15.62
N LEU A 60 13.28 3.74 14.35
CA LEU A 60 12.29 3.53 13.28
C LEU A 60 11.45 2.27 13.51
N ARG A 61 12.02 1.26 14.18
CA ARG A 61 11.32 0.05 14.62
C ARG A 61 10.11 0.33 15.50
N GLY A 62 10.05 1.48 16.19
CA GLY A 62 8.90 1.87 17.00
C GLY A 62 7.67 2.27 16.18
N PHE A 63 7.84 2.93 15.04
CA PHE A 63 6.73 3.61 14.35
C PHE A 63 5.56 2.70 13.94
N PRO A 64 5.78 1.49 13.38
CA PRO A 64 4.66 0.60 13.06
C PRO A 64 3.92 0.07 14.30
N LYS A 65 4.56 0.05 15.47
CA LYS A 65 4.03 -0.54 16.71
C LYS A 65 3.35 0.48 17.62
N LEU A 66 3.80 1.74 17.60
CA LEU A 66 3.16 2.88 18.26
C LEU A 66 1.85 3.26 17.55
N GLU A 67 0.93 3.96 18.21
CA GLU A 67 -0.30 4.51 17.59
C GLU A 67 -1.14 3.47 16.82
N GLY A 68 -1.43 2.34 17.48
CA GLY A 68 -2.16 1.21 16.92
C GLY A 68 -1.24 0.21 16.25
N THR A 69 -1.18 -1.00 16.80
CA THR A 69 -0.33 -2.07 16.27
C THR A 69 -0.75 -2.48 14.86
N ARG A 70 0.17 -3.06 14.07
CA ARG A 70 -0.11 -3.66 12.75
C ARG A 70 -1.40 -4.48 12.75
N HIS A 71 -1.59 -5.31 13.77
CA HIS A 71 -2.77 -6.18 13.90
C HIS A 71 -4.08 -5.41 14.04
N VAL A 72 -4.11 -4.38 14.89
CA VAL A 72 -5.32 -3.58 15.10
C VAL A 72 -5.68 -2.79 13.86
N ASN A 73 -4.69 -2.16 13.22
CA ASN A 73 -4.89 -1.42 11.97
C ASN A 73 -5.33 -2.35 10.84
N MET A 74 -4.74 -3.55 10.73
CA MET A 74 -5.15 -4.52 9.72
C MET A 74 -6.58 -5.00 9.92
N ALA A 75 -7.01 -5.25 11.17
CA ALA A 75 -8.39 -5.64 11.45
C ALA A 75 -9.41 -4.56 11.08
N LEU A 76 -9.04 -3.29 11.19
CA LEU A 76 -9.86 -2.18 10.70
C LEU A 76 -9.85 -2.13 9.17
N ILE A 77 -8.68 -2.13 8.53
CA ILE A 77 -8.52 -2.12 7.07
C ILE A 77 -9.33 -3.26 6.43
N ALA A 78 -9.26 -4.47 6.97
CA ALA A 78 -9.89 -5.64 6.38
C ALA A 78 -11.43 -5.58 6.40
N LYS A 79 -12.04 -4.83 7.34
CA LYS A 79 -13.50 -4.57 7.33
C LYS A 79 -13.97 -3.75 6.12
N LEU A 80 -13.06 -3.06 5.44
CA LEU A 80 -13.36 -2.20 4.29
C LEU A 80 -13.24 -2.94 2.95
N ILE A 81 -12.67 -4.15 2.94
CA ILE A 81 -12.49 -4.97 1.73
C ILE A 81 -13.79 -5.07 0.91
N PRO A 82 -14.94 -5.45 1.48
CA PRO A 82 -16.15 -5.62 0.69
C PRO A 82 -16.59 -4.32 0.01
N SER A 83 -16.45 -3.19 0.72
CA SER A 83 -16.89 -1.90 0.23
C SER A 83 -15.95 -1.35 -0.86
N TYR A 84 -14.65 -1.41 -0.62
CA TYR A 84 -13.66 -0.93 -1.57
C TYR A 84 -13.61 -1.78 -2.86
N MET A 85 -13.69 -3.11 -2.74
CA MET A 85 -13.52 -4.01 -3.89
C MET A 85 -14.79 -4.16 -4.74
N PHE A 86 -15.98 -4.01 -4.15
CA PHE A 86 -17.24 -4.39 -4.81
C PHE A 86 -18.32 -3.31 -4.79
N MET A 87 -18.15 -2.23 -4.04
CA MET A 87 -19.21 -1.23 -3.88
C MET A 87 -18.68 0.21 -4.00
N PRO A 88 -18.19 0.61 -5.19
CA PRO A 88 -17.71 1.97 -5.40
C PRO A 88 -18.82 3.00 -5.14
N GLY A 89 -18.43 4.15 -4.60
CA GLY A 89 -19.25 5.34 -4.45
C GLY A 89 -18.82 6.44 -5.42
N GLN A 90 -19.69 7.42 -5.60
CA GLN A 90 -19.38 8.64 -6.34
C GLN A 90 -18.84 9.69 -5.38
N PHE A 91 -17.69 10.25 -5.73
CA PHE A 91 -17.07 11.34 -5.00
C PHE A 91 -16.48 12.30 -6.03
N GLU A 92 -16.22 13.53 -5.62
CA GLU A 92 -15.52 14.51 -6.43
C GLU A 92 -14.03 14.15 -6.57
N GLU A 93 -13.42 14.51 -7.71
CA GLU A 93 -11.97 14.42 -7.88
C GLU A 93 -11.31 15.45 -6.97
N ILE A 94 -10.39 15.00 -6.13
CA ILE A 94 -9.70 15.87 -5.18
C ILE A 94 -8.29 16.14 -5.70
N GLY A 95 -7.94 17.43 -5.87
CA GLY A 95 -6.59 17.85 -6.19
C GLY A 95 -5.62 17.74 -5.01
N ARG A 96 -4.48 18.43 -5.12
CA ARG A 96 -3.61 18.67 -3.95
C ARG A 96 -4.26 19.72 -3.04
N ILE A 97 -4.33 19.44 -1.74
CA ILE A 97 -4.92 20.36 -0.76
C ILE A 97 -3.82 21.01 0.09
N THR A 98 -3.41 22.22 -0.27
CA THR A 98 -2.37 23.02 0.41
C THR A 98 -2.86 24.36 0.95
N ASP A 99 -4.16 24.62 0.88
CA ASP A 99 -4.76 25.87 1.41
C ASP A 99 -4.81 25.89 2.95
N ASN A 100 -5.39 26.92 3.54
CA ASN A 100 -5.52 27.09 4.99
C ASN A 100 -6.89 26.63 5.52
N ARG A 101 -7.56 25.64 4.89
CA ARG A 101 -8.85 25.14 5.36
C ARG A 101 -8.76 24.53 6.77
N ASN A 102 -9.89 24.55 7.46
CA ASN A 102 -10.02 24.08 8.84
C ASN A 102 -10.10 22.54 8.90
N ASP A 103 -9.19 21.93 9.67
CA ASP A 103 -9.13 20.47 9.90
C ASP A 103 -9.87 20.00 11.17
N ASP A 104 -10.77 20.84 11.74
CA ASP A 104 -11.55 20.61 12.98
C ASP A 104 -12.28 19.27 12.98
N PHE A 105 -12.70 18.79 11.80
CA PHE A 105 -13.37 17.50 11.67
C PHE A 105 -12.49 16.34 12.19
N MET A 106 -11.17 16.43 12.02
CA MET A 106 -10.23 15.42 12.53
C MET A 106 -10.23 15.32 14.06
N PHE A 107 -10.64 16.38 14.76
CA PHE A 107 -10.77 16.44 16.21
C PHE A 107 -12.21 16.23 16.70
N ARG A 108 -13.19 16.31 15.80
CA ARG A 108 -14.62 16.14 16.08
C ARG A 108 -15.21 15.01 15.25
N GLN A 109 -14.48 13.90 15.15
CA GLN A 109 -14.91 12.74 14.40
C GLN A 109 -16.19 12.16 15.02
N GLY A 110 -17.22 11.97 14.20
CA GLY A 110 -18.46 11.34 14.61
C GLY A 110 -18.28 9.86 14.98
N PRO A 111 -19.33 9.20 15.49
CA PRO A 111 -19.28 7.80 15.88
C PRO A 111 -18.87 6.89 14.71
N THR A 112 -18.08 5.85 14.99
CA THR A 112 -17.57 4.86 14.02
C THR A 112 -18.62 3.84 13.56
N LYS A 113 -19.91 4.13 13.75
CA LYS A 113 -21.01 3.29 13.27
C LYS A 113 -20.91 3.14 11.75
N ALA A 114 -21.18 1.92 11.27
CA ALA A 114 -21.14 1.57 9.86
C ALA A 114 -19.77 1.74 9.17
N TYR A 115 -18.66 1.62 9.92
CA TYR A 115 -17.29 1.63 9.38
C TYR A 115 -17.13 0.77 8.12
N ALA A 116 -17.58 -0.49 8.15
CA ALA A 116 -17.52 -1.43 7.02
C ALA A 116 -18.36 -1.02 5.79
N LYS A 117 -19.27 -0.04 5.93
CA LYS A 117 -20.10 0.49 4.84
C LYS A 117 -19.52 1.75 4.20
N THR A 118 -18.38 2.24 4.69
CA THR A 118 -17.68 3.40 4.11
C THR A 118 -17.38 3.14 2.64
N LYS A 119 -17.80 4.05 1.75
CA LYS A 119 -17.61 3.93 0.30
C LYS A 119 -16.31 4.60 -0.13
N PHE A 120 -15.79 4.16 -1.27
CA PHE A 120 -14.56 4.68 -1.89
C PHE A 120 -14.79 4.89 -3.38
N HIS A 121 -13.92 5.64 -4.05
CA HIS A 121 -13.92 5.66 -5.51
C HIS A 121 -13.69 4.26 -6.07
N ASP A 122 -14.18 4.04 -7.28
CA ASP A 122 -13.69 2.92 -8.08
C ASP A 122 -12.19 3.12 -8.34
N HIS A 123 -11.39 2.12 -8.00
CA HIS A 123 -9.94 2.13 -8.22
C HIS A 123 -9.57 1.73 -9.65
N ASN A 124 -10.48 1.08 -10.39
CA ASN A 124 -10.20 0.60 -11.75
C ASN A 124 -9.73 1.72 -12.70
N PRO A 125 -10.36 2.91 -12.74
CA PRO A 125 -9.92 3.99 -13.62
C PRO A 125 -8.47 4.43 -13.38
N ALA A 126 -8.01 4.43 -12.12
CA ALA A 126 -6.63 4.78 -11.81
C ALA A 126 -5.66 3.77 -12.44
N TYR A 127 -5.86 2.48 -12.22
CA TYR A 127 -5.01 1.45 -12.82
C TYR A 127 -5.10 1.43 -14.36
N GLN A 128 -6.29 1.60 -14.91
CA GLN A 128 -6.50 1.67 -16.36
C GLN A 128 -5.73 2.83 -17.01
N SER A 129 -5.58 3.96 -16.31
CA SER A 129 -4.81 5.11 -16.82
C SER A 129 -3.33 4.81 -17.06
N LEU A 130 -2.79 3.75 -16.45
CA LEU A 130 -1.40 3.29 -16.62
C LEU A 130 -1.32 1.89 -17.24
N ALA A 131 -2.39 1.38 -17.85
CA ALA A 131 -2.44 0.02 -18.39
C ALA A 131 -1.49 -0.22 -19.59
N HIS A 132 -0.92 0.84 -20.16
CA HIS A 132 0.16 0.75 -21.15
C HIS A 132 1.49 0.31 -20.53
N LEU A 133 1.65 0.41 -19.21
CA LEU A 133 2.83 -0.05 -18.48
C LEU A 133 2.76 -1.56 -18.22
N PRO A 134 3.75 -2.37 -18.66
CA PRO A 134 3.70 -3.82 -18.54
C PRO A 134 3.48 -4.34 -17.12
N ASN A 135 4.16 -3.77 -16.12
CA ASN A 135 4.02 -4.22 -14.73
C ASN A 135 2.70 -3.82 -14.09
N VAL A 136 2.11 -2.69 -14.50
CA VAL A 136 0.75 -2.30 -14.07
C VAL A 136 -0.26 -3.31 -14.60
N LYS A 137 -0.12 -3.75 -15.85
CA LYS A 137 -1.00 -4.76 -16.43
C LYS A 137 -0.96 -6.09 -15.67
N VAL A 138 0.24 -6.58 -15.33
CA VAL A 138 0.39 -7.79 -14.48
C VAL A 138 -0.24 -7.58 -13.11
N PHE A 139 -0.04 -6.42 -12.49
CA PHE A 139 -0.64 -6.11 -11.20
C PHE A 139 -2.18 -6.07 -11.28
N MET A 140 -2.77 -5.55 -12.36
CA MET A 140 -4.21 -5.60 -12.60
C MET A 140 -4.74 -7.04 -12.71
N GLU A 141 -3.98 -7.95 -13.33
CA GLU A 141 -4.33 -9.38 -13.37
C GLU A 141 -4.30 -10.01 -11.96
N GLN A 142 -3.33 -9.63 -11.12
CA GLN A 142 -3.27 -10.04 -9.72
C GLN A 142 -4.44 -9.49 -8.89
N ILE A 143 -4.82 -8.22 -9.08
CA ILE A 143 -6.02 -7.62 -8.45
C ILE A 143 -7.28 -8.40 -8.84
N GLN A 144 -7.41 -8.76 -10.11
CA GLN A 144 -8.55 -9.52 -10.61
C GLN A 144 -8.58 -10.93 -9.99
N ALA A 145 -7.44 -11.62 -9.90
CA ALA A 145 -7.34 -12.91 -9.20
C ALA A 145 -7.70 -12.78 -7.71
N TYR A 146 -7.29 -11.70 -7.05
CA TYR A 146 -7.68 -11.40 -5.67
C TYR A 146 -9.18 -11.17 -5.51
N LYS A 147 -9.80 -10.45 -6.46
CA LYS A 147 -11.25 -10.27 -6.51
C LYS A 147 -11.98 -11.61 -6.66
N GLU A 148 -11.51 -12.49 -7.53
CA GLU A 148 -12.06 -13.85 -7.70
C GLU A 148 -11.93 -14.68 -6.41
N TYR A 149 -10.78 -14.60 -5.74
CA TYR A 149 -10.57 -15.24 -4.44
C TYR A 149 -11.57 -14.73 -3.38
N LEU A 150 -11.76 -13.42 -3.29
CA LEU A 150 -12.73 -12.84 -2.36
C LEU A 150 -14.16 -13.32 -2.66
N MET A 151 -14.53 -13.41 -3.94
CA MET A 151 -15.84 -13.89 -4.36
C MET A 151 -16.07 -15.36 -4.01
N VAL A 152 -15.10 -16.24 -4.27
CA VAL A 152 -15.24 -17.68 -3.97
C VAL A 152 -15.17 -17.97 -2.47
N SER A 153 -14.49 -17.11 -1.70
CA SER A 153 -14.42 -17.22 -0.23
C SER A 153 -15.75 -16.90 0.45
N GLY A 154 -16.59 -16.06 -0.18
CA GLY A 154 -17.97 -15.80 0.25
C GLY A 154 -18.12 -15.52 1.75
N GLN A 155 -19.05 -16.25 2.40
CA GLN A 155 -19.31 -16.09 3.83
C GLN A 155 -18.24 -16.71 4.73
N ASP A 156 -17.45 -17.66 4.22
CA ASP A 156 -16.43 -18.35 5.01
C ASP A 156 -15.20 -17.47 5.26
N LEU A 157 -14.95 -16.48 4.40
CA LEU A 157 -13.88 -15.49 4.57
C LEU A 157 -13.91 -14.85 5.96
N MET A 158 -15.10 -14.47 6.45
CA MET A 158 -15.25 -13.85 7.76
C MET A 158 -14.87 -14.78 8.90
N LYS A 159 -15.10 -16.10 8.76
CA LYS A 159 -14.70 -17.10 9.75
C LYS A 159 -13.19 -17.33 9.70
N GLN A 160 -12.62 -17.45 8.50
CA GLN A 160 -11.18 -17.64 8.32
C GLN A 160 -10.39 -16.43 8.84
N MET A 161 -10.88 -15.21 8.62
CA MET A 161 -10.28 -13.98 9.15
C MET A 161 -10.40 -13.81 10.67
N MET A 162 -11.07 -14.72 11.39
CA MET A 162 -10.93 -14.79 12.85
C MET A 162 -9.55 -15.30 13.27
N GLU A 163 -8.87 -16.06 12.40
CA GLU A 163 -7.46 -16.38 12.55
C GLU A 163 -6.63 -15.16 12.12
N PHE A 164 -5.90 -14.57 13.06
CA PHE A 164 -5.17 -13.32 12.83
C PHE A 164 -4.16 -13.42 11.68
N ASP A 165 -3.45 -14.53 11.56
CA ASP A 165 -2.48 -14.72 10.48
C ASP A 165 -3.15 -14.82 9.10
N TYR A 166 -4.38 -15.33 9.04
CA TYR A 166 -5.18 -15.33 7.81
C TYR A 166 -5.64 -13.91 7.46
N LEU A 167 -6.14 -13.18 8.46
CA LEU A 167 -6.52 -11.78 8.33
C LEU A 167 -5.36 -10.90 7.84
N LEU A 168 -4.15 -11.13 8.35
CA LEU A 168 -2.96 -10.42 7.92
C LEU A 168 -2.67 -10.69 6.44
N ALA A 169 -2.63 -11.96 6.01
CA ALA A 169 -2.33 -12.30 4.62
C ALA A 169 -3.36 -11.72 3.63
N VAL A 170 -4.66 -11.83 3.94
CA VAL A 170 -5.73 -11.24 3.12
C VAL A 170 -5.66 -9.72 3.12
N GLY A 171 -5.38 -9.11 4.28
CA GLY A 171 -5.34 -7.67 4.45
C GLY A 171 -4.12 -7.01 3.80
N GLU A 172 -2.96 -7.67 3.76
CA GLU A 172 -1.78 -7.19 3.03
C GLU A 172 -2.06 -7.11 1.52
N LEU A 173 -2.68 -8.16 0.93
CA LEU A 173 -3.09 -8.15 -0.47
C LEU A 173 -4.03 -6.97 -0.76
N PHE A 174 -5.05 -6.78 0.06
CA PHE A 174 -5.95 -5.63 -0.07
C PHE A 174 -5.23 -4.29 0.06
N THR A 175 -4.32 -4.18 1.02
CA THR A 175 -3.54 -2.96 1.27
C THR A 175 -2.70 -2.60 0.05
N MET A 176 -2.13 -3.57 -0.66
CA MET A 176 -1.40 -3.33 -1.92
C MET A 176 -2.30 -2.71 -3.00
N VAL A 177 -3.55 -3.16 -3.12
CA VAL A 177 -4.52 -2.57 -4.08
C VAL A 177 -4.90 -1.14 -3.68
N ALA A 178 -5.18 -0.89 -2.40
CA ALA A 178 -5.54 0.45 -1.95
C ALA A 178 -4.34 1.41 -2.00
N TYR A 179 -3.14 0.93 -1.71
CA TYR A 179 -1.92 1.74 -1.73
C TYR A 179 -1.47 2.06 -3.16
N GLY A 180 -1.51 1.09 -4.07
CA GLY A 180 -1.18 1.31 -5.48
C GLY A 180 -2.11 2.36 -6.11
N HIS A 181 -3.40 2.33 -5.78
CA HIS A 181 -4.36 3.36 -6.19
C HIS A 181 -3.92 4.76 -5.72
N LEU A 182 -3.57 4.93 -4.44
CA LEU A 182 -3.08 6.23 -3.93
C LEU A 182 -1.77 6.69 -4.58
N ILE A 183 -0.87 5.76 -4.90
CA ILE A 183 0.39 6.07 -5.58
C ILE A 183 0.09 6.61 -6.98
N ILE A 184 -0.81 5.98 -7.74
CA ILE A 184 -1.18 6.45 -9.09
C ILE A 184 -1.77 7.86 -9.03
N GLU A 185 -2.70 8.12 -8.09
CA GLU A 185 -3.26 9.46 -7.89
C GLU A 185 -2.17 10.48 -7.56
N SER A 186 -1.24 10.13 -6.66
CA SER A 186 -0.14 11.02 -6.28
C SER A 186 0.83 11.24 -7.44
N ALA A 187 1.15 10.21 -8.20
CA ALA A 187 2.07 10.26 -9.34
C ALA A 187 1.59 11.23 -10.42
N LYS A 188 0.27 11.26 -10.69
CA LYS A 188 -0.35 12.24 -11.60
C LYS A 188 -0.15 13.67 -11.12
N LEU A 189 -0.28 13.93 -9.82
CA LEU A 189 -0.12 15.27 -9.23
C LEU A 189 1.35 15.72 -9.20
N GLU A 190 2.26 14.81 -8.87
CA GLU A 190 3.71 15.06 -8.80
C GLU A 190 4.42 14.96 -10.16
N LYS A 191 3.70 14.54 -11.20
CA LYS A 191 4.23 14.31 -12.56
C LYS A 191 5.38 13.30 -12.59
N ILE A 192 5.23 12.21 -11.85
CA ILE A 192 6.20 11.10 -11.84
C ILE A 192 6.21 10.43 -13.21
N SER A 193 7.40 10.07 -13.68
CA SER A 193 7.58 9.46 -15.00
C SER A 193 7.04 8.03 -15.06
N ASP A 194 6.59 7.63 -16.26
CA ASP A 194 6.13 6.27 -16.55
C ASP A 194 7.20 5.20 -16.25
N ALA A 195 8.48 5.54 -16.46
CA ALA A 195 9.59 4.64 -16.18
C ALA A 195 9.70 4.33 -14.68
N VAL A 196 9.63 5.35 -13.83
CA VAL A 196 9.62 5.18 -12.37
C VAL A 196 8.37 4.40 -11.94
N MET A 197 7.20 4.75 -12.48
CA MET A 197 5.96 4.06 -12.17
C MET A 197 6.01 2.57 -12.53
N ASN A 198 6.54 2.22 -13.70
CA ASN A 198 6.64 0.82 -14.12
C ASN A 198 7.65 0.03 -13.25
N GLN A 199 8.72 0.65 -12.75
CA GLN A 199 9.65 0.04 -11.79
C GLN A 199 9.04 -0.10 -10.38
N MET A 200 8.25 0.87 -9.93
CA MET A 200 7.48 0.74 -8.68
C MET A 200 6.50 -0.43 -8.77
N PHE A 201 5.81 -0.59 -9.90
CA PHE A 201 4.87 -1.70 -10.07
C PHE A 201 5.55 -3.06 -10.25
N ASP A 202 6.81 -3.11 -10.68
CA ASP A 202 7.63 -4.34 -10.61
C ASP A 202 7.72 -4.85 -9.15
N LEU A 203 8.04 -3.96 -8.21
CA LEU A 203 8.05 -4.27 -6.77
C LEU A 203 6.68 -4.73 -6.28
N PHE A 204 5.61 -4.03 -6.67
CA PHE A 204 4.25 -4.38 -6.25
C PHE A 204 3.85 -5.79 -6.72
N VAL A 205 4.23 -6.19 -7.95
CA VAL A 205 3.95 -7.54 -8.45
C VAL A 205 4.63 -8.60 -7.59
N ARG A 206 5.90 -8.37 -7.22
CA ARG A 206 6.69 -9.29 -6.37
C ARG A 206 6.10 -9.39 -4.96
N ASP A 207 5.77 -8.26 -4.36
CA ASP A 207 5.19 -8.20 -3.01
C ASP A 207 3.81 -8.86 -2.96
N PHE A 208 2.97 -8.62 -3.97
CA PHE A 208 1.66 -9.25 -4.06
C PHE A 208 1.80 -10.78 -4.17
N SER A 209 2.75 -11.26 -4.97
CA SER A 209 3.08 -12.69 -5.06
C SER A 209 3.58 -13.28 -3.73
N LYS A 210 4.39 -12.52 -2.97
CA LYS A 210 4.86 -12.92 -1.63
C LYS A 210 3.69 -13.08 -0.65
N PHE A 211 2.77 -12.12 -0.59
CA PHE A 211 1.59 -12.22 0.27
C PHE A 211 0.61 -13.30 -0.20
N ALA A 212 0.47 -13.50 -1.50
CA ALA A 212 -0.35 -14.57 -2.06
C ALA A 212 0.20 -15.95 -1.69
N LEU A 213 1.52 -16.13 -1.71
CA LEU A 213 2.17 -17.36 -1.26
C LEU A 213 1.94 -17.60 0.24
N GLU A 214 2.03 -16.57 1.06
CA GLU A 214 1.71 -16.67 2.48
C GLU A 214 0.25 -17.10 2.70
N LEU A 215 -0.68 -16.50 1.95
CA LEU A 215 -2.10 -16.87 1.99
C LEU A 215 -2.32 -18.31 1.52
N TYR A 216 -1.66 -18.74 0.45
CA TYR A 216 -1.73 -20.11 -0.09
C TYR A 216 -1.33 -21.14 0.98
N GLY A 217 -0.30 -20.83 1.78
CA GLY A 217 0.20 -21.70 2.84
C GLY A 217 -0.73 -21.87 4.05
N LYS A 218 -1.84 -21.10 4.15
CA LYS A 218 -2.77 -21.23 5.27
C LYS A 218 -3.61 -22.52 5.13
N PRO A 219 -3.69 -23.37 6.17
CA PRO A 219 -4.28 -24.72 6.07
C PRO A 219 -5.81 -24.72 5.90
N VAL A 220 -6.46 -23.60 6.22
CA VAL A 220 -7.92 -23.46 6.19
C VAL A 220 -8.49 -23.10 4.82
N ASN A 221 -7.66 -22.97 3.78
CA ASN A 221 -8.12 -22.68 2.43
C ASN A 221 -8.82 -23.89 1.80
N SER A 222 -9.96 -23.64 1.15
CA SER A 222 -10.62 -24.63 0.30
C SER A 222 -9.89 -24.79 -1.03
N GLY A 223 -10.10 -25.92 -1.73
CA GLY A 223 -9.52 -26.14 -3.05
C GLY A 223 -9.89 -25.05 -4.07
N ALA A 224 -11.10 -24.52 -4.00
CA ALA A 224 -11.55 -23.43 -4.86
C ALA A 224 -10.83 -22.10 -4.55
N GLN A 225 -10.54 -21.82 -3.27
CA GLN A 225 -9.71 -20.68 -2.87
C GLN A 225 -8.28 -20.83 -3.38
N LEU A 226 -7.67 -22.01 -3.22
CA LEU A 226 -6.29 -22.28 -3.65
C LEU A 226 -6.11 -22.05 -5.16
N GLU A 227 -7.08 -22.46 -6.00
CA GLU A 227 -7.04 -22.20 -7.43
C GLU A 227 -6.96 -20.69 -7.75
N LYS A 228 -7.70 -19.85 -7.01
CA LYS A 228 -7.67 -18.40 -7.21
C LYS A 228 -6.42 -17.76 -6.64
N ILE A 229 -5.96 -18.21 -5.47
CA ILE A 229 -4.72 -17.70 -4.84
C ILE A 229 -3.51 -17.95 -5.74
N MET A 230 -3.40 -19.14 -6.36
CA MET A 230 -2.27 -19.44 -7.25
C MET A 230 -2.18 -18.49 -8.46
N LYS A 231 -3.30 -17.95 -8.95
CA LYS A 231 -3.30 -16.99 -10.07
C LYS A 231 -2.73 -15.63 -9.67
N MET A 232 -2.69 -15.31 -8.38
CA MET A 232 -2.06 -14.09 -7.86
C MET A 232 -0.53 -14.16 -7.87
N ILE A 233 0.07 -15.35 -7.96
CA ILE A 233 1.52 -15.52 -7.97
C ILE A 233 2.02 -15.32 -9.39
N GLN A 234 2.56 -14.13 -9.65
CA GLN A 234 3.05 -13.69 -10.96
C GLN A 234 4.50 -13.17 -10.85
N ARG A 235 5.17 -13.05 -12.00
CA ARG A 235 6.48 -12.43 -12.13
C ARG A 235 6.33 -11.07 -12.81
N PRO A 236 7.12 -10.06 -12.42
CA PRO A 236 7.14 -8.80 -13.14
C PRO A 236 7.76 -9.00 -14.53
N VAL A 237 7.45 -8.06 -15.43
CA VAL A 237 8.04 -7.97 -16.77
C VAL A 237 9.37 -7.25 -16.64
N ALA A 238 10.46 -8.01 -16.82
CA ALA A 238 11.80 -7.46 -16.76
C ALA A 238 12.08 -6.53 -17.96
N ASP A 239 12.58 -5.34 -17.67
CA ASP A 239 13.08 -4.38 -18.65
C ASP A 239 14.37 -3.78 -18.10
N ARG A 240 15.51 -4.33 -18.55
CA ARG A 240 16.83 -3.93 -18.05
C ARG A 240 17.20 -2.52 -18.46
N ASP A 241 16.89 -2.13 -19.70
CA ASP A 241 17.25 -0.82 -20.21
C ASP A 241 16.49 0.29 -19.48
N GLN A 242 15.20 0.06 -19.20
CA GLN A 242 14.42 0.97 -18.35
C GLN A 242 14.95 1.01 -16.91
N PHE A 243 15.31 -0.13 -16.32
CA PHE A 243 15.87 -0.19 -14.97
C PHE A 243 17.17 0.64 -14.89
N GLU A 244 18.12 0.40 -15.80
CA GLU A 244 19.39 1.14 -15.86
C GLU A 244 19.15 2.64 -16.07
N LYS A 245 18.16 3.01 -16.91
CA LYS A 245 17.79 4.41 -17.10
C LYS A 245 17.28 5.05 -15.81
N VAL A 246 16.32 4.43 -15.12
CA VAL A 246 15.80 4.95 -13.84
C VAL A 246 16.91 5.04 -12.80
N LEU A 247 17.77 4.03 -12.72
CA LEU A 247 18.91 4.02 -11.81
C LEU A 247 19.87 5.20 -12.05
N ASN A 248 20.25 5.43 -13.32
CA ASN A 248 21.17 6.50 -13.65
C ASN A 248 20.53 7.90 -13.52
N ASP A 249 19.32 8.08 -14.06
CA ASP A 249 18.69 9.38 -14.21
C ASP A 249 18.01 9.87 -12.91
N GLU A 250 17.46 8.97 -12.09
CA GLU A 250 16.65 9.33 -10.91
C GLU A 250 17.36 9.05 -9.58
N VAL A 251 18.30 8.09 -9.55
CA VAL A 251 18.99 7.69 -8.30
C VAL A 251 20.42 8.18 -8.27
N TYR A 252 21.26 7.78 -9.23
CA TYR A 252 22.68 8.18 -9.26
C TYR A 252 22.88 9.67 -9.57
N SER A 253 21.91 10.32 -10.21
CA SER A 253 21.90 11.77 -10.36
C SER A 253 21.81 12.53 -9.03
N LEU A 254 21.40 11.86 -7.94
CA LEU A 254 21.28 12.44 -6.59
C LEU A 254 22.54 12.26 -5.73
N VAL A 255 23.58 11.61 -6.26
CA VAL A 255 24.86 11.47 -5.54
C VAL A 255 25.40 12.87 -5.23
N ASP A 256 25.79 13.08 -3.97
CA ASP A 256 26.27 14.35 -3.41
C ASP A 256 25.28 15.54 -3.49
N ALA A 257 24.01 15.29 -3.82
CA ALA A 257 22.98 16.33 -3.88
C ALA A 257 22.62 16.86 -2.49
N TYR A 258 22.61 16.00 -1.47
CA TYR A 258 22.41 16.40 -0.07
C TYR A 258 23.72 16.86 0.55
N LYS A 259 23.75 18.09 1.06
CA LYS A 259 24.83 18.62 1.89
C LYS A 259 24.25 18.91 3.27
N GLN A 260 24.73 18.18 4.28
CA GLN A 260 24.37 18.47 5.67
C GLN A 260 24.87 19.89 6.00
N ASN A 261 23.97 20.74 6.52
CA ASN A 261 24.41 22.03 7.04
C ASN A 261 25.39 21.78 8.20
N PRO A 262 26.57 22.41 8.18
CA PRO A 262 27.59 22.23 9.22
C PRO A 262 27.13 22.71 10.59
#